data_AF-A0A1F6CS31-F1
#
_entry.id   AF-A0A1F6CS31-F1
#
_cell.length_a   1.000
_cell.length_b   1.000
_cell.length_c   1.000
_cell.angle_alpha   90.00
_cell.angle_beta   90.00
_cell.angle_gamma   90.00
#
_symmetry.space_group_name_H-M   'P 1'
#
loop_
_entity.id
_entity.type
_entity.pdbx_description
1 polymer ?
#
loop_
_entity_poly.entity_id
_entity_poly.type
_entity_poly.pdbx_seq_one_letter_code
_entity_poly.pdbx_strand_id
1 'polypeptide(L)'
;MKYIRPLLMIAMILLPTVAFAQAPRTFQELAADIVDIFNSTTAVLIVAGIVIYFYGVSTNILKFSDEGGEKVKAYFLWGIIILFVMVSIWGILQLLQRTLFGTASTNPATGQVQTSQDPFGGARFE
;
A
#
# COMPACT_ATOMS: atom_id res chain seq x y z
N MET A 1 -20.69 23.77 19.14
CA MET A 1 -19.33 24.37 19.01
C MET A 1 -18.20 23.53 19.60
N LYS A 2 -18.46 22.40 20.30
CA LYS A 2 -17.42 21.59 20.97
C LYS A 2 -16.45 20.84 20.03
N TYR A 3 -16.81 20.67 18.75
CA TYR A 3 -15.98 20.00 17.72
C TYR A 3 -15.23 20.94 16.78
N ILE A 4 -15.45 22.26 16.89
CA ILE A 4 -14.77 23.24 16.04
C ILE A 4 -13.27 23.32 16.34
N ARG A 5 -12.90 23.24 17.62
CA ARG A 5 -11.49 23.28 18.05
C ARG A 5 -10.64 22.12 17.49
N PRO A 6 -11.05 20.83 17.61
CA PRO A 6 -10.27 19.74 17.03
C PRO A 6 -10.27 19.77 15.49
N LEU A 7 -11.36 20.20 14.86
CA LEU A 7 -11.43 20.31 13.40
C LEU A 7 -10.47 21.38 12.85
N LEU A 8 -10.30 22.49 13.57
CA LEU A 8 -9.35 23.55 13.21
C LEU A 8 -7.88 23.08 13.37
N MET A 9 -7.58 22.29 14.40
CA MET A 9 -6.24 21.70 14.59
C MET A 9 -5.88 20.71 13.48
N ILE A 10 -6.84 19.85 13.09
CA ILE A 10 -6.66 18.92 11.97
C ILE A 10 -6.45 19.68 10.66
N ALA A 11 -7.24 20.72 10.40
CA ALA A 11 -7.08 21.57 9.22
C ALA A 11 -5.70 22.24 9.17
N MET A 12 -5.19 22.72 10.31
CA MET A 12 -3.90 23.41 10.38
C MET A 12 -2.70 22.48 10.15
N ILE A 13 -2.83 21.19 10.51
CA ILE A 13 -1.84 20.14 10.23
C ILE A 13 -1.87 19.72 8.75
N LEU A 14 -3.04 19.81 8.11
CA LEU A 14 -3.22 19.47 6.69
C LEU A 14 -2.88 20.64 5.75
N LEU A 15 -2.88 21.89 6.22
CA LEU A 15 -2.55 23.08 5.40
C LEU A 15 -1.22 22.96 4.63
N PRO A 16 -0.10 22.52 5.23
CA PRO A 16 1.16 22.37 4.50
C PRO A 16 1.02 21.35 3.37
N THR A 17 0.32 20.23 3.62
CA THR A 17 0.14 19.18 2.61
C THR A 17 -0.62 19.66 1.39
N VAL A 18 -1.56 20.61 1.55
CA VAL A 18 -2.30 21.22 0.44
C VAL A 18 -1.53 22.37 -0.22
N ALA A 19 -0.79 23.17 0.56
CA ALA A 19 0.01 24.28 0.04
C ALA A 19 1.20 23.81 -0.82
N PHE A 20 1.77 22.63 -0.52
CA PHE A 20 2.81 22.00 -1.31
C PHE A 20 2.26 21.02 -2.38
N ALA A 21 0.94 20.90 -2.53
CA ALA A 21 0.35 20.05 -3.56
C ALA A 21 0.51 20.73 -4.93
N GLN A 22 1.41 20.17 -5.74
CA GLN A 22 1.56 20.56 -7.14
C GLN A 22 0.37 19.99 -7.91
N ALA A 23 -0.47 20.85 -8.48
CA ALA A 23 -1.60 20.37 -9.27
C ALA A 23 -1.10 19.64 -10.54
N PRO A 24 -1.58 18.42 -10.84
CA PRO A 24 -1.18 17.69 -12.03
C PRO A 24 -1.54 18.48 -13.28
N ARG A 25 -0.60 18.59 -14.22
CA ARG A 25 -0.71 19.35 -15.47
C ARG A 25 -1.11 18.49 -16.65
N THR A 26 -1.03 17.17 -16.49
CA THR A 26 -1.35 16.18 -17.54
C THR A 26 -2.25 15.07 -17.00
N PHE A 27 -2.99 14.40 -17.89
CA PHE A 27 -3.78 13.22 -17.53
C PHE A 27 -2.90 12.08 -16.96
N GLN A 28 -1.68 11.96 -17.49
CA GLN A 28 -0.72 10.96 -17.02
C GLN A 28 -0.28 11.24 -15.57
N GLU A 29 0.00 12.49 -15.22
CA GLU A 29 0.29 12.89 -13.84
C GLU A 29 -0.88 12.61 -12.90
N LEU A 30 -2.11 12.96 -13.32
CA LEU A 30 -3.29 12.66 -12.52
C LEU A 30 -3.49 11.15 -12.30
N ALA A 31 -3.28 10.33 -13.33
CA ALA A 31 -3.35 8.88 -13.23
C ALA A 31 -2.27 8.32 -12.28
N ALA A 32 -1.05 8.85 -12.34
CA ALA A 32 0.05 8.47 -11.45
C ALA A 32 -0.27 8.82 -9.99
N ASP A 33 -0.74 10.04 -9.72
CA ASP A 33 -1.13 10.48 -8.37
C ASP A 33 -2.20 9.58 -7.77
N ILE A 34 -3.21 9.21 -8.57
CA ILE A 34 -4.27 8.29 -8.13
C ILE A 34 -3.68 6.93 -7.77
N VAL A 35 -2.83 6.36 -8.63
CA VAL A 35 -2.18 5.07 -8.37
C VAL A 35 -1.33 5.12 -7.10
N ASP A 36 -0.60 6.21 -6.87
CA ASP A 36 0.22 6.38 -5.67
C ASP A 36 -0.62 6.48 -4.40
N ILE A 37 -1.76 7.18 -4.44
CA ILE A 37 -2.71 7.21 -3.33
C ILE A 37 -3.23 5.80 -3.03
N PHE A 38 -3.62 5.03 -4.04
CA PHE A 38 -4.10 3.65 -3.83
C PHE A 38 -3.00 2.74 -3.30
N ASN A 39 -1.77 2.86 -3.79
CA ASN A 39 -0.62 2.09 -3.30
C ASN A 39 -0.33 2.40 -1.82
N SER A 40 -0.25 3.68 -1.47
CA SER A 40 -0.01 4.13 -0.10
C SER A 40 -1.15 3.71 0.83
N THR A 41 -2.40 3.94 0.41
CA THR A 41 -3.58 3.56 1.19
C THR A 41 -3.66 2.05 1.40
N THR A 42 -3.37 1.25 0.37
CA THR A 42 -3.36 -0.22 0.48
C THR A 42 -2.32 -0.68 1.49
N ALA A 43 -1.09 -0.12 1.45
CA ALA A 43 -0.05 -0.44 2.41
C ALA A 43 -0.48 -0.10 3.85
N VAL A 44 -1.08 1.07 4.07
CA VAL A 44 -1.61 1.49 5.37
C VAL A 44 -2.72 0.55 5.84
N LEU A 45 -3.64 0.17 4.96
CA LEU A 45 -4.75 -0.75 5.29
C LEU A 45 -4.26 -2.15 5.65
N ILE A 46 -3.22 -2.66 4.99
CA ILE A 46 -2.61 -3.94 5.34
C ILE A 46 -2.04 -3.88 6.77
N VAL A 47 -1.26 -2.85 7.08
CA VAL A 47 -0.69 -2.67 8.43
C VAL A 47 -1.79 -2.52 9.47
N ALA A 48 -2.79 -1.67 9.21
CA ALA A 48 -3.93 -1.48 10.11
C ALA A 48 -4.73 -2.78 10.29
N GLY A 49 -4.97 -3.52 9.21
CA GLY A 49 -5.66 -4.81 9.23
C GLY A 49 -4.96 -5.85 10.08
N ILE A 50 -3.63 -5.93 10.00
CA ILE A 50 -2.80 -6.81 10.84
C ILE A 50 -2.93 -6.43 12.32
N VAL A 51 -2.83 -5.13 12.64
CA VAL A 51 -2.98 -4.63 14.02
C VAL A 51 -4.37 -4.95 14.58
N ILE A 52 -5.42 -4.67 13.81
CA ILE A 52 -6.81 -4.94 14.21
C ILE A 52 -7.04 -6.45 14.39
N TYR A 53 -6.49 -7.27 13.50
CA TYR A 53 -6.58 -8.72 13.60
C TYR A 53 -5.93 -9.22 14.89
N PHE A 54 -4.69 -8.80 15.19
CA PHE A 54 -4.01 -9.19 16.42
C PHE A 54 -4.70 -8.68 17.68
N TYR A 55 -5.29 -7.49 17.64
CA TYR A 55 -6.11 -6.98 18.74
C TYR A 55 -7.34 -7.86 19.00
N GLY A 56 -8.05 -8.26 17.93
CA GLY A 56 -9.18 -9.17 18.01
C GLY A 56 -8.80 -10.56 18.53
N VAL A 57 -7.67 -11.09 18.05
CA VAL A 57 -7.05 -12.34 18.51
C VAL A 57 -6.76 -12.29 20.02
N SER A 58 -6.02 -11.27 20.46
CA SER A 58 -5.58 -11.12 21.85
C SER A 58 -6.75 -10.97 22.83
N THR A 59 -7.84 -10.33 22.41
CA THR A 59 -9.01 -10.13 23.27
C THR A 59 -9.88 -11.38 23.37
N ASN A 60 -9.88 -12.23 22.33
CA ASN A 60 -10.74 -13.42 22.28
C ASN A 60 -10.05 -14.70 22.76
N ILE A 61 -8.74 -14.69 22.99
CA ILE A 61 -7.99 -15.89 23.41
C ILE A 61 -8.41 -16.43 24.79
N LEU A 62 -8.91 -15.57 25.68
CA LEU A 62 -9.40 -15.98 27.00
C LEU A 62 -10.76 -16.69 26.95
N LYS A 63 -11.49 -16.58 25.83
CA LYS A 63 -12.81 -17.21 25.62
C LYS A 63 -12.73 -18.64 25.08
N PHE A 64 -11.51 -19.17 24.92
CA PHE A 64 -11.29 -20.51 24.36
C PHE A 64 -11.62 -21.66 25.33
N SER A 65 -11.75 -21.42 26.64
CA SER A 65 -11.91 -22.51 27.64
C SER A 65 -13.33 -23.03 27.81
N ASP A 66 -14.37 -22.28 27.45
CA ASP A 66 -15.77 -22.70 27.59
C ASP A 66 -16.32 -23.15 26.24
N GLU A 67 -16.55 -24.46 26.08
CA GLU A 67 -17.36 -25.24 25.08
C GLU A 67 -17.48 -24.79 23.60
N GLY A 68 -16.91 -23.66 23.20
CA GLY A 68 -17.00 -23.04 21.88
C GLY A 68 -15.68 -23.04 21.11
N GLY A 69 -14.67 -23.76 21.60
CA GLY A 69 -13.30 -23.74 21.07
C GLY A 69 -13.22 -24.07 19.57
N GLU A 70 -14.11 -24.90 19.04
CA GLU A 70 -14.12 -25.24 17.60
C GLU A 70 -14.55 -24.07 16.72
N LYS A 71 -15.63 -23.37 17.09
CA LYS A 71 -16.09 -22.17 16.37
C LYS A 71 -15.04 -21.06 16.45
N VAL A 72 -14.44 -20.89 17.63
CA VAL A 72 -13.40 -19.88 17.83
C VAL A 72 -12.18 -20.21 16.96
N LYS A 73 -11.69 -21.47 16.96
CA LYS A 73 -10.60 -21.92 16.07
C LYS A 73 -10.89 -21.63 14.59
N ALA A 74 -12.13 -21.85 14.14
CA ALA A 74 -12.54 -21.53 12.77
C ALA A 74 -12.44 -20.03 12.47
N TYR A 75 -12.81 -19.15 13.40
CA TYR A 75 -12.63 -17.69 13.24
C TYR A 75 -11.15 -17.29 13.07
N PHE A 76 -10.25 -17.91 13.83
CA PHE A 76 -8.81 -17.66 13.70
C PHE A 76 -8.29 -18.06 12.32
N LEU A 77 -8.66 -19.26 11.85
CA LEU A 77 -8.29 -19.76 10.53
C LEU A 77 -8.79 -18.83 9.41
N TRP A 78 -10.06 -18.44 9.47
CA TRP A 78 -10.65 -17.52 8.50
C TRP A 78 -9.96 -16.16 8.47
N GLY A 79 -9.59 -15.63 9.64
CA GLY A 79 -8.86 -14.37 9.70
C GLY A 79 -7.45 -14.46 9.08
N ILE A 80 -6.73 -15.57 9.30
CA ILE A 80 -5.43 -15.82 8.65
C ILE A 80 -5.59 -15.91 7.14
N ILE A 81 -6.64 -16.60 6.65
CA ILE A 81 -6.92 -16.71 5.21
C ILE A 81 -7.16 -15.32 4.60
N ILE A 82 -7.96 -14.47 5.25
CA ILE A 82 -8.24 -13.11 4.77
C ILE A 82 -6.95 -12.27 4.72
N LEU A 83 -6.14 -12.32 5.79
CA LEU A 83 -4.85 -11.62 5.81
C LEU A 83 -3.91 -12.12 4.73
N PHE A 84 -3.83 -13.43 4.53
CA PHE A 84 -3.02 -14.05 3.49
C PHE A 84 -3.45 -13.56 2.10
N VAL A 85 -4.75 -13.55 1.81
CA VAL A 85 -5.29 -13.10 0.52
C VAL A 85 -5.02 -11.61 0.31
N MET A 86 -5.22 -10.76 1.33
CA MET A 86 -4.92 -9.32 1.24
C MET A 86 -3.46 -9.05 0.85
N VAL A 87 -2.51 -9.72 1.51
CA VAL A 87 -1.07 -9.55 1.21
C VAL A 87 -0.69 -10.21 -0.12
N SER A 88 -1.25 -11.38 -0.42
CA SER A 88 -0.93 -12.15 -1.62
C SER A 88 -1.36 -11.44 -2.90
N ILE A 89 -2.55 -10.82 -2.92
CA ILE A 89 -3.01 -10.10 -4.12
C ILE A 89 -2.04 -8.97 -4.46
N TRP A 90 -1.60 -8.18 -3.47
CA TRP A 90 -0.65 -7.09 -3.71
C TRP A 90 0.70 -7.60 -4.24
N GLY A 91 1.24 -8.67 -3.65
CA GLY A 91 2.48 -9.30 -4.11
C GLY A 91 2.38 -9.92 -5.50
N ILE A 92 1.28 -10.62 -5.79
CA ILE A 92 1.03 -11.23 -7.10
C ILE A 92 0.86 -10.17 -8.17
N LEU A 93 0.11 -9.08 -7.90
CA LEU A 93 -0.04 -7.97 -8.85
C LEU A 93 1.32 -7.33 -9.16
N GLN A 94 2.16 -7.12 -8.14
CA GLN A 94 3.50 -6.58 -8.34
C GLN A 94 4.39 -7.53 -9.16
N LEU A 95 4.33 -8.83 -8.89
CA LEU A 95 5.07 -9.83 -9.66
C LEU A 95 4.59 -9.87 -11.11
N LEU A 96 3.28 -9.83 -11.32
CA LEU A 96 2.66 -9.84 -12.64
C LEU A 96 3.04 -8.59 -13.44
N GLN A 97 3.02 -7.41 -12.81
CA GLN A 97 3.47 -6.17 -13.45
C GLN A 97 4.93 -6.27 -13.91
N ARG A 98 5.82 -6.76 -13.03
CA ARG A 98 7.24 -6.94 -13.37
C ARG A 98 7.45 -7.96 -14.48
N THR A 99 6.65 -9.02 -14.50
CA THR A 99 6.78 -10.12 -15.47
C THR A 99 6.22 -9.75 -16.84
N LEU A 100 5.08 -9.06 -16.88
CA LEU A 100 4.39 -8.74 -18.14
C LEU A 100 4.86 -7.43 -18.78
N PHE A 101 5.20 -6.43 -17.96
CA PHE A 101 5.53 -5.08 -18.46
C PHE A 101 7.01 -4.70 -18.26
N GLY A 102 7.80 -5.54 -17.57
CA GLY A 102 9.20 -5.26 -17.27
C GLY A 102 9.40 -4.14 -16.26
N THR A 103 10.66 -3.87 -15.86
CA THR A 103 11.02 -2.81 -14.89
C THR A 103 11.46 -1.51 -15.57
N ALA A 104 11.04 -1.26 -16.83
CA ALA A 104 11.46 -0.08 -17.57
C ALA A 104 10.96 1.20 -16.87
N SER A 105 11.85 1.81 -16.08
CA SER A 105 11.63 3.09 -15.42
C SER A 105 12.04 4.16 -16.43
N THR A 106 11.08 4.68 -17.19
CA THR A 106 11.29 5.90 -17.96
C THR A 106 11.20 7.07 -16.99
N ASN A 107 12.31 7.79 -16.81
CA ASN A 107 12.29 9.03 -16.03
C ASN A 107 11.64 10.12 -16.91
N PRO A 108 10.41 10.57 -16.62
CA PRO A 108 9.66 11.44 -17.52
C PRO A 108 10.29 12.84 -17.65
N ALA A 109 11.16 13.24 -16.72
CA ALA A 109 11.87 14.52 -16.77
C ALA A 109 13.05 14.53 -17.76
N THR A 110 13.61 13.37 -18.11
CA THR A 110 14.82 13.28 -18.95
C THR A 110 14.62 12.46 -20.22
N GLY A 111 13.47 11.78 -20.38
CA GLY A 111 13.20 10.90 -21.52
C GLY A 111 14.14 9.70 -21.62
N GLN A 112 14.93 9.44 -20.57
CA GLN A 112 15.89 8.35 -20.51
C GLN A 112 15.18 7.09 -20.03
N VAL A 113 15.19 6.04 -20.85
CA VAL A 113 14.92 4.67 -20.40
C VAL A 113 16.15 4.26 -19.59
N GLN A 114 16.02 4.15 -18.27
CA GLN A 114 17.12 3.65 -17.46
C GLN A 114 17.17 2.13 -17.66
N THR A 115 17.87 1.69 -18.71
CA THR A 115 18.23 0.29 -18.86
C THR A 115 19.20 -0.02 -17.73
N SER A 116 18.84 -0.96 -16.87
CA SER A 116 19.71 -1.49 -15.83
C SER A 116 20.95 -2.09 -16.51
N GLN A 117 22.00 -1.26 -16.62
CA GLN A 117 23.40 -1.60 -16.80
C GLN A 117 23.65 -2.87 -17.62
N ASP A 118 23.86 -2.71 -18.92
CA ASP A 118 24.38 -3.77 -19.77
C ASP A 118 25.60 -4.44 -19.09
N PRO A 119 25.56 -5.74 -18.75
CA PRO A 119 26.70 -6.44 -18.14
C PRO A 119 27.94 -6.49 -19.05
N PHE A 120 27.77 -6.09 -20.31
CA PHE A 120 28.78 -6.08 -21.36
C PHE A 120 28.91 -4.71 -22.05
N GLY A 121 28.64 -3.62 -21.33
CA GLY A 121 28.78 -2.25 -21.80
C GLY A 121 30.23 -1.78 -21.99
N GLY A 122 31.00 -2.44 -22.86
CA GLY A 122 32.41 -2.13 -23.04
C GLY A 122 33.04 -2.67 -24.33
N ALA A 123 32.44 -2.43 -25.49
CA ALA A 123 33.16 -2.43 -26.77
C ALA A 123 32.35 -1.69 -27.83
N ARG A 124 32.48 -0.37 -27.85
CA ARG A 124 32.09 0.44 -29.02
C ARG A 124 33.34 0.50 -29.89
N PHE A 125 33.47 -0.44 -30.83
CA PHE A 125 34.39 -0.25 -31.94
C PHE A 125 33.68 0.67 -32.94
N GLU A 126 34.40 1.70 -33.35
CA GLU A 126 33.97 2.72 -34.30
C GLU A 126 33.41 2.15 -35.60
#